data_AF-A0A519RT37-F1
#
_entry.id   AF-A0A519RT37-F1
#
_cell.length_a   1.000
_cell.length_b   1.000
_cell.length_c   1.000
_cell.angle_alpha   90.00
_cell.angle_beta   90.00
_cell.angle_gamma   90.00
#
_symmetry.space_group_name_H-M   'P 1'
#
loop_
_entity.id
_entity.type
_entity.pdbx_description
1 polymer ?
#
loop_
_entity_poly.entity_id
_entity_poly.type
_entity_poly.pdbx_seq_one_letter_code
_entity_poly.pdbx_strand_id
1 'polypeptide(L)'
;MATTVTPVINAAELEEQLGFVSPTLGQRLGVEFLGTFWLVLGGCGSAVLAAAFPHVGIGLLGVSLAFGLTVLTMAFAFGHISGGHFNPAVTVGLWLAGRQGPKFVLPYIIVQVLGATAGAAVLYFIASGSPAYSLATNGL
;
A
#
# COMPACT_ATOMS: atom_id res chain seq x y z
N MET A 1 -44.42 -35.38 -1.50
CA MET A 1 -42.95 -35.36 -1.43
C MET A 1 -42.49 -34.07 -2.09
N ALA A 2 -42.29 -33.01 -1.31
CA ALA A 2 -41.86 -31.71 -1.82
C ALA A 2 -40.34 -31.74 -1.98
N THR A 3 -39.87 -31.69 -3.22
CA THR A 3 -38.46 -31.46 -3.55
C THR A 3 -38.11 -30.02 -3.21
N THR A 4 -37.50 -29.79 -2.05
CA THR A 4 -36.84 -28.51 -1.74
C THR A 4 -35.62 -28.38 -2.64
N VAL A 5 -35.76 -27.60 -3.71
CA VAL A 5 -34.63 -27.05 -4.45
C VAL A 5 -33.94 -26.08 -3.51
N THR A 6 -32.77 -26.44 -3.00
CA THR A 6 -31.90 -25.45 -2.35
C THR A 6 -31.59 -24.38 -3.38
N PRO A 7 -31.88 -23.09 -3.13
CA PRO A 7 -31.49 -22.04 -4.06
C PRO A 7 -29.97 -22.06 -4.24
N VAL A 8 -29.51 -21.95 -5.48
CA VAL A 8 -28.09 -21.68 -5.77
C VAL A 8 -27.87 -20.22 -5.42
N ILE A 9 -27.60 -19.97 -4.13
CA ILE A 9 -27.32 -18.64 -3.63
C ILE A 9 -25.96 -18.23 -4.19
N ASN A 10 -25.90 -17.12 -4.91
CA ASN A 10 -24.64 -16.63 -5.45
C ASN A 10 -23.78 -16.02 -4.31
N ALA A 11 -22.47 -15.86 -4.53
CA ALA A 11 -21.56 -15.38 -3.49
C ALA A 11 -21.99 -14.02 -2.88
N ALA A 12 -22.63 -13.15 -3.67
CA ALA A 12 -23.11 -11.85 -3.19
C ALA A 12 -24.31 -11.99 -2.23
N GLU A 13 -25.22 -12.92 -2.53
CA GLU A 13 -26.36 -13.23 -1.65
C GLU A 13 -25.91 -13.95 -0.37
N LEU A 14 -24.81 -14.72 -0.41
CA LEU A 14 -24.20 -15.29 0.81
C LEU A 14 -23.50 -14.24 1.67
N GLU A 15 -22.84 -13.24 1.07
CA GLU A 15 -22.26 -12.10 1.80
C GLU A 15 -23.34 -11.30 2.54
N GLU A 16 -24.50 -11.10 1.91
CA GLU A 16 -25.67 -10.45 2.51
C GLU A 16 -26.28 -11.30 3.65
N GLN A 17 -26.38 -12.63 3.49
CA GLN A 17 -26.89 -13.53 4.52
C GLN A 17 -25.95 -13.72 5.73
N LEU A 18 -24.63 -13.62 5.50
CA LEU A 18 -23.61 -13.79 6.54
C LEU A 18 -23.24 -12.48 7.25
N GLY A 19 -23.81 -11.34 6.83
CA GLY A 19 -23.53 -10.04 7.44
C GLY A 19 -22.10 -9.53 7.20
N PHE A 20 -21.40 -10.06 6.19
CA PHE A 20 -20.08 -9.57 5.81
C PHE A 20 -20.26 -8.26 5.04
N VAL A 21 -20.05 -7.13 5.72
CA VAL A 21 -20.01 -5.83 5.06
C VAL A 21 -18.72 -5.76 4.24
N SER A 22 -18.82 -5.93 2.92
CA SER A 22 -17.69 -5.80 2.01
C SER A 22 -17.14 -4.36 2.11
N PRO A 23 -15.80 -4.15 2.11
CA PRO A 23 -15.22 -2.82 2.24
C PRO A 23 -15.72 -1.84 1.18
N THR A 24 -16.12 -0.65 1.61
CA THR A 24 -16.52 0.43 0.70
C THR A 24 -15.34 0.89 -0.16
N LEU A 25 -15.62 1.49 -1.32
CA LEU A 25 -14.58 2.06 -2.17
C LEU A 25 -13.72 3.08 -1.39
N GLY A 26 -14.34 3.94 -0.56
CA GLY A 26 -13.61 4.91 0.25
C GLY A 26 -12.60 4.28 1.21
N GLN A 27 -12.99 3.19 1.90
CA GLN A 27 -12.08 2.45 2.79
C GLN A 27 -10.92 1.83 2.01
N ARG A 28 -11.21 1.21 0.87
CA ARG A 28 -10.20 0.64 -0.03
C ARG A 28 -9.17 1.69 -0.48
N LEU A 29 -9.66 2.85 -0.92
CA LEU A 29 -8.82 3.97 -1.37
C LEU A 29 -7.97 4.56 -0.23
N GLY A 30 -8.55 4.72 0.95
CA GLY A 30 -7.80 5.21 2.14
C GLY A 30 -6.67 4.27 2.53
N VAL A 31 -6.90 2.96 2.45
CA VAL A 31 -5.86 1.94 2.72
C VAL A 31 -4.76 1.96 1.65
N GLU A 32 -5.10 2.10 0.37
CA GLU A 32 -4.11 2.20 -0.71
C GLU A 32 -3.24 3.45 -0.60
N PHE A 33 -3.86 4.60 -0.23
CA PHE A 33 -3.13 5.83 0.10
C PHE A 33 -2.16 5.59 1.26
N LEU A 34 -2.67 5.10 2.40
CA LEU A 34 -1.88 4.94 3.62
C LEU A 34 -0.76 3.91 3.45
N GLY A 35 -1.03 2.81 2.74
CA GLY A 35 -0.03 1.78 2.48
C GLY A 35 1.09 2.27 1.58
N THR A 36 0.77 3.07 0.55
CA THR A 36 1.80 3.65 -0.32
C THR A 36 2.58 4.75 0.39
N PHE A 37 1.91 5.56 1.21
CA PHE A 37 2.55 6.52 2.11
C PHE A 37 3.57 5.83 3.03
N TRP A 38 3.17 4.72 3.68
CA TRP A 38 4.02 3.96 4.58
C TRP A 38 5.21 3.31 3.85
N LEU A 39 4.96 2.78 2.65
CA LEU A 39 5.99 2.22 1.79
C LEU A 39 7.07 3.25 1.45
N VAL A 40 6.68 4.44 1.01
CA VAL A 40 7.64 5.50 0.66
C VAL A 40 8.32 6.07 1.90
N LEU A 41 7.57 6.39 2.96
CA LEU A 41 8.15 6.96 4.17
C LEU A 41 9.16 6.00 4.82
N GLY A 42 8.83 4.72 4.92
CA GLY A 42 9.71 3.72 5.53
C GLY A 42 10.84 3.27 4.60
N GLY A 43 10.53 2.92 3.36
CA GLY A 43 11.52 2.45 2.37
C GLY A 43 12.50 3.54 1.99
N CYS A 44 12.01 4.63 1.39
CA CYS A 44 12.86 5.74 0.98
C CYS A 44 13.46 6.47 2.19
N GLY A 45 12.73 6.63 3.29
CA GLY A 45 13.27 7.22 4.50
C GLY A 45 14.44 6.44 5.09
N SER A 46 14.41 5.11 5.05
CA SER A 46 15.55 4.29 5.46
C SER A 46 16.77 4.52 4.55
N ALA A 47 16.55 4.75 3.25
CA ALA A 47 17.62 5.04 2.30
C ALA A 47 18.26 6.41 2.57
N VAL A 48 17.43 7.44 2.70
CA VAL A 48 17.88 8.84 2.86
C VAL A 48 18.50 9.08 4.23
N LEU A 49 17.93 8.51 5.29
CA LEU A 49 18.29 8.86 6.67
C LEU A 49 19.24 7.85 7.34
N ALA A 50 19.27 6.60 6.90
CA ALA A 50 19.96 5.52 7.64
C ALA A 50 20.93 4.67 6.81
N ALA A 51 20.83 4.63 5.47
CA ALA A 51 21.62 3.70 4.66
C ALA A 51 23.13 3.88 4.82
N ALA A 52 23.59 5.14 4.86
CA ALA A 52 25.01 5.50 4.89
C ALA A 52 25.41 6.23 6.19
N PHE A 53 24.69 5.99 7.30
CA PHE A 53 25.02 6.62 8.58
C PHE A 53 26.43 6.19 9.04
N PRO A 54 27.31 7.10 9.51
CA PRO A 54 28.67 6.76 9.87
C PRO A 54 28.74 5.63 10.90
N HIS A 55 29.52 4.59 10.61
CA HIS A 55 29.78 3.40 11.44
C HIS A 55 28.60 2.46 11.74
N VAL A 56 27.35 2.94 11.64
CA VAL A 56 26.14 2.17 12.01
C VAL A 56 25.03 2.18 10.95
N GLY A 57 25.38 2.55 9.71
CA GLY A 57 24.44 2.56 8.59
C GLY A 57 23.85 1.19 8.28
N ILE A 58 22.60 1.16 7.84
CA ILE A 58 21.86 -0.10 7.58
C ILE A 58 22.22 -0.74 6.23
N GLY A 59 22.88 0.00 5.34
CA GLY A 59 23.27 -0.45 4.00
C GLY A 59 22.10 -0.87 3.10
N LEU A 60 22.42 -1.39 1.92
CA LEU A 60 21.40 -1.80 0.93
C LEU A 60 20.54 -2.96 1.42
N LEU A 61 21.09 -3.86 2.24
CA LEU A 61 20.34 -4.96 2.84
C LEU A 61 19.26 -4.43 3.79
N GLY A 62 19.61 -3.50 4.68
CA GLY A 62 18.65 -2.88 5.59
C GLY A 62 17.57 -2.08 4.86
N VAL A 63 17.95 -1.33 3.82
CA VAL A 63 16.97 -0.63 2.96
C VAL A 63 16.01 -1.62 2.29
N SER A 64 16.53 -2.71 1.72
CA SER A 64 15.70 -3.75 1.09
C SER A 64 14.74 -4.40 2.09
N LEU A 65 15.20 -4.66 3.32
CA LEU A 65 14.36 -5.15 4.41
C LEU A 65 13.29 -4.11 4.80
N ALA A 66 13.63 -2.82 4.88
CA ALA A 66 12.66 -1.78 5.19
C ALA A 66 11.53 -1.71 4.14
N PHE A 67 11.86 -1.72 2.85
CA PHE A 67 10.85 -1.82 1.79
C PHE A 67 9.98 -3.07 1.93
N GLY A 68 10.58 -4.25 2.14
CA GLY A 68 9.81 -5.49 2.33
C GLY A 68 8.90 -5.44 3.57
N LEU A 69 9.40 -4.93 4.69
CA LEU A 69 8.66 -4.86 5.95
C LEU A 69 7.54 -3.82 5.92
N THR A 70 7.69 -2.70 5.22
CA THR A 70 6.57 -1.75 5.03
C THR A 70 5.40 -2.39 4.29
N VAL A 71 5.68 -3.15 3.24
CA VAL A 71 4.64 -3.90 2.51
C VAL A 71 4.04 -5.00 3.40
N LEU A 72 4.88 -5.79 4.07
CA LEU A 72 4.43 -6.88 4.96
C LEU A 72 3.51 -6.34 6.06
N THR A 73 3.93 -5.29 6.76
CA THR A 73 3.15 -4.71 7.87
C THR A 73 1.80 -4.18 7.40
N MET A 74 1.75 -3.46 6.27
CA MET A 74 0.49 -2.95 5.73
C MET A 74 -0.40 -4.03 5.12
N ALA A 75 0.19 -5.07 4.52
CA ALA A 75 -0.55 -6.22 4.01
C ALA A 75 -1.21 -7.00 5.16
N PHE A 76 -0.50 -7.23 6.27
CA PHE A 76 -1.09 -7.86 7.46
C PHE A 76 -2.16 -6.98 8.10
N ALA A 77 -1.91 -5.68 8.23
CA ALA A 77 -2.84 -4.77 8.90
C ALA A 77 -4.13 -4.55 8.08
N PHE A 78 -4.02 -4.34 6.76
CA PHE A 78 -5.12 -3.84 5.95
C PHE A 78 -5.26 -4.50 4.57
N GLY A 79 -4.45 -5.50 4.24
CA GLY A 79 -4.52 -6.20 2.95
C GLY A 79 -5.89 -6.81 2.68
N HIS A 80 -6.61 -7.26 3.72
CA HIS A 80 -7.98 -7.78 3.63
C HIS A 80 -9.02 -6.73 3.24
N ILE A 81 -8.71 -5.42 3.34
CA ILE A 81 -9.62 -4.32 3.00
C ILE A 81 -9.47 -3.98 1.51
N SER A 82 -8.26 -3.61 1.07
CA SER A 82 -8.04 -3.11 -0.30
C SER A 82 -7.51 -4.17 -1.27
N GLY A 83 -6.99 -5.29 -0.79
CA GLY A 83 -6.13 -6.20 -1.56
C GLY A 83 -4.64 -5.91 -1.39
N GLY A 84 -4.29 -4.78 -0.74
CA GLY A 84 -2.93 -4.42 -0.36
C GLY A 84 -1.97 -4.22 -1.53
N HIS A 85 -2.37 -3.45 -2.54
CA HIS A 85 -1.55 -3.28 -3.74
C HIS A 85 -0.39 -2.32 -3.47
N PHE A 86 -0.72 -1.16 -2.88
CA PHE A 86 0.21 -0.09 -2.48
C PHE A 86 1.15 0.38 -3.60
N ASN A 87 0.80 0.09 -4.86
CA ASN A 87 1.67 0.21 -6.00
C ASN A 87 0.86 0.18 -7.32
N PRO A 88 1.05 1.17 -8.21
CA PRO A 88 0.40 1.20 -9.52
C PRO A 88 0.69 -0.03 -10.39
N ALA A 89 1.94 -0.49 -10.45
CA ALA A 89 2.34 -1.65 -11.24
C ALA A 89 1.71 -2.95 -10.70
N VAL A 90 1.62 -3.10 -9.39
CA VAL A 90 0.92 -4.25 -8.77
C VAL A 90 -0.56 -4.20 -9.10
N THR A 91 -1.18 -3.02 -9.06
CA THR A 91 -2.59 -2.83 -9.43
C THR A 91 -2.87 -3.23 -10.87
N VAL A 92 -2.01 -2.79 -11.80
CA VAL A 92 -2.11 -3.18 -13.21
C VAL A 92 -1.87 -4.68 -13.38
N GLY A 93 -0.85 -5.25 -12.73
CA GLY A 93 -0.55 -6.68 -12.81
C GLY A 93 -1.71 -7.55 -12.32
N LEU A 94 -2.35 -7.19 -11.21
CA LEU A 94 -3.50 -7.90 -10.68
C LEU A 94 -4.75 -7.73 -11.55
N TRP A 95 -4.93 -6.58 -12.20
CA TRP A 95 -5.98 -6.40 -13.19
C TRP A 95 -5.78 -7.29 -14.42
N LEU A 96 -4.57 -7.32 -14.97
CA LEU A 96 -4.21 -8.18 -16.10
C LEU A 96 -4.34 -9.67 -15.74
N ALA A 97 -4.07 -10.04 -14.49
CA ALA A 97 -4.24 -11.40 -13.98
C ALA A 97 -5.71 -11.76 -13.66
N GLY A 98 -6.68 -10.87 -13.90
CA GLY A 98 -8.10 -11.10 -13.59
C GLY A 98 -8.43 -11.13 -12.09
N ARG A 99 -7.52 -10.64 -11.24
CA ARG A 99 -7.65 -10.63 -9.77
C ARG A 99 -8.17 -9.31 -9.21
N GLN A 100 -8.23 -8.27 -10.04
CA GLN A 100 -8.77 -6.95 -9.68
C GLN A 100 -9.73 -6.45 -10.77
N GLY A 101 -10.95 -6.04 -10.37
CA GLY A 101 -11.90 -5.43 -11.30
C GLY A 101 -11.43 -4.07 -11.85
N PRO A 102 -11.72 -3.75 -13.14
CA PRO A 102 -11.21 -2.56 -13.82
C PRO A 102 -11.62 -1.24 -13.14
N LYS A 103 -12.79 -1.20 -12.49
CA LYS A 103 -13.33 -0.03 -11.77
C LYS A 103 -12.41 0.50 -10.65
N PHE A 104 -11.46 -0.32 -10.20
CA PHE A 104 -10.56 0.04 -9.11
C PHE A 104 -9.18 0.51 -9.59
N VAL A 105 -8.81 0.23 -10.85
CA VAL A 105 -7.45 0.45 -11.35
C VAL A 105 -7.06 1.92 -11.29
N LEU A 106 -7.80 2.79 -11.97
CA LEU A 106 -7.47 4.22 -12.02
C LEU A 106 -7.60 4.89 -10.63
N PRO A 107 -8.68 4.68 -9.85
CA PRO A 107 -8.77 5.24 -8.51
C PRO A 107 -7.62 4.81 -7.57
N TYR A 108 -7.20 3.55 -7.63
CA TYR A 108 -6.07 3.04 -6.84
C TYR A 108 -4.77 3.75 -7.21
N ILE A 109 -4.46 3.82 -8.51
CA ILE A 109 -3.24 4.48 -8.99
C ILE A 109 -3.17 5.93 -8.52
N ILE A 110 -4.29 6.67 -8.60
CA ILE A 110 -4.35 8.06 -8.14
C ILE A 110 -4.00 8.14 -6.66
N VAL A 111 -4.67 7.38 -5.78
CA VAL A 111 -4.43 7.48 -4.34
C VAL A 111 -3.07 6.91 -3.92
N GLN A 112 -2.52 5.94 -4.65
CA GLN A 112 -1.16 5.44 -4.45
C GLN A 112 -0.13 6.54 -4.77
N VAL A 113 -0.27 7.24 -5.90
CA VAL A 113 0.63 8.34 -6.26
C VAL A 113 0.52 9.50 -5.26
N LEU A 114 -0.69 9.83 -4.81
CA LEU A 114 -0.89 10.83 -3.77
C LEU A 114 -0.26 10.39 -2.44
N GLY A 115 -0.40 9.12 -2.07
CA GLY A 115 0.21 8.54 -0.86
C GLY A 115 1.74 8.58 -0.91
N ALA A 116 2.32 8.17 -2.04
CA ALA A 116 3.75 8.26 -2.29
C ALA A 116 4.27 9.70 -2.17
N THR A 117 3.56 10.64 -2.80
CA THR A 117 3.90 12.08 -2.76
C THR A 117 3.84 12.63 -1.33
N ALA A 118 2.81 12.27 -0.56
CA ALA A 118 2.69 12.65 0.84
C ALA A 118 3.81 12.04 1.70
N GLY A 119 4.18 10.78 1.46
CA GLY A 119 5.29 10.12 2.16
C GLY A 119 6.63 10.81 1.89
N ALA A 120 6.90 11.13 0.63
CA ALA A 120 8.07 11.90 0.23
C ALA A 120 8.08 13.32 0.82
N ALA A 121 6.93 14.00 0.86
CA ALA A 121 6.82 15.34 1.45
C ALA A 121 7.12 15.33 2.97
N VAL A 122 6.60 14.33 3.69
CA VAL A 122 6.91 14.15 5.12
C VAL A 122 8.38 13.82 5.33
N LEU A 123 8.95 12.92 4.52
CA LEU A 123 10.37 12.60 4.56
C LEU A 123 11.23 13.85 4.32
N TYR A 124 10.90 14.64 3.30
CA TYR A 124 11.59 15.89 2.99
C TYR A 124 11.54 16.87 4.17
N PHE A 125 10.37 17.04 4.79
CA PHE A 125 10.20 17.90 5.95
C PHE A 125 11.09 17.45 7.13
N ILE A 126 11.15 16.14 7.40
CA ILE A 126 12.01 15.57 8.46
C ILE A 126 13.49 15.78 8.11
N ALA A 127 13.91 15.44 6.89
CA ALA A 127 15.30 15.51 6.45
C ALA A 127 15.83 16.96 6.44
N SER A 128 14.98 17.92 6.06
CA SER A 128 15.30 19.36 6.06
C SER A 128 15.54 19.94 7.46
N GLY A 129 15.23 19.21 8.53
CA GLY A 129 15.61 19.58 9.89
C GLY A 129 17.11 19.47 10.17
N SER A 130 17.87 18.79 9.31
CA SER A 130 19.33 18.69 9.39
C SER A 130 20.01 19.72 8.49
N PRO A 131 20.91 20.58 9.01
CA PRO A 131 21.70 21.51 8.17
C PRO A 131 22.60 20.80 7.15
N ALA A 132 22.88 19.52 7.34
CA ALA A 132 23.71 18.71 6.44
C ALA A 132 22.92 18.07 5.29
N TYR A 133 21.58 18.14 5.31
CA TYR A 133 20.75 17.59 4.25
C TYR A 133 20.66 18.55 3.05
N SER A 134 20.86 18.01 1.86
CA SER A 134 20.64 18.70 0.58
C SER A 134 19.87 17.78 -0.35
N LEU A 135 18.72 18.23 -0.85
CA LEU A 135 17.93 17.44 -1.81
C LEU A 135 18.74 17.08 -3.07
N ALA A 136 19.62 17.97 -3.52
CA ALA A 136 20.45 17.74 -4.70
C ALA A 136 21.52 16.65 -4.48
N THR A 137 21.98 16.48 -3.24
CA THR A 137 23.06 15.52 -2.89
C THR A 137 22.48 14.20 -2.38
N ASN A 138 21.43 14.27 -1.57
CA ASN A 138 20.88 13.13 -0.83
C ASN A 138 19.64 12.51 -1.49
N GLY A 139 18.90 13.28 -2.30
CA GLY A 139 17.65 12.84 -2.91
C GLY A 139 16.49 12.64 -1.91
N LEU A 140 15.45 11.95 -2.40
CA LEU A 140 14.29 11.48 -1.66
C LEU A 140 14.01 10.01 -1.96
#